data_AF-A0A6L9KPA2-F1
#
_entry.id   AF-A0A6L9KPA2-F1
#
_cell.length_a   1.000
_cell.length_b   1.000
_cell.length_c   1.000
_cell.angle_alpha   90.00
_cell.angle_beta   90.00
_cell.angle_gamma   90.00
#
_symmetry.space_group_name_H-M   'P 1'
#
loop_
_entity.id
_entity.type
_entity.pdbx_description
1 polymer ?
#
loop_
_entity_poly.entity_id
_entity_poly.type
_entity_poly.pdbx_seq_one_letter_code
_entity_poly.pdbx_strand_id
1 'polypeptide(L)'
;MAIARFLCAACLHTCSRLPLCIAPRRWYDWSVQQVVLLLLLAGVSLHHCSRCTQFGRRTIRRWRDWLDQRSDVFVFHLRSRCADLGREPDTPALWRSVLNAMGLGVAMAWLDQDLIVP
;
A
#
# COMPACT_ATOMS: atom_id res chain seq x y z
N MET A 1 1.36 30.31 7.08
CA MET A 1 1.75 28.98 7.61
C MET A 1 2.72 28.33 6.64
N ALA A 2 3.92 27.97 7.08
CA ALA A 2 4.87 27.25 6.22
C ALA A 2 4.53 25.75 6.24
N ILE A 3 4.20 25.19 5.09
CA ILE A 3 4.03 23.74 4.92
C ILE A 3 5.44 23.14 4.88
N ALA A 4 5.76 22.24 5.82
CA ALA A 4 7.03 21.52 5.79
C ALA A 4 7.09 20.69 4.50
N ARG A 5 8.02 21.05 3.61
CA ARG A 5 8.32 20.32 2.37
C ARG A 5 9.54 19.47 2.60
N PHE A 6 9.50 18.23 2.15
CA PHE A 6 10.68 17.38 2.18
C PHE A 6 11.70 17.90 1.16
N LEU A 7 12.96 17.95 1.58
CA LEU A 7 14.09 18.30 0.74
C LEU A 7 14.89 17.03 0.47
N CYS A 8 15.00 16.62 -0.79
CA CYS A 8 15.83 15.48 -1.15
C CYS A 8 17.32 15.81 -0.97
N ALA A 9 18.06 14.99 -0.21
CA ALA A 9 19.49 15.22 0.03
C ALA A 9 20.37 14.97 -1.20
N ALA A 10 19.89 14.21 -2.19
CA ALA A 10 20.66 13.87 -3.39
C ALA A 10 20.51 14.90 -4.52
N CYS A 11 19.33 15.48 -4.71
CA CYS A 11 19.05 16.42 -5.82
C CYS A 11 18.61 17.82 -5.37
N LEU A 12 18.54 18.09 -4.06
CA LEU A 12 18.22 19.39 -3.44
C LEU A 12 16.90 20.04 -3.90
N HIS A 13 16.01 19.26 -4.50
CA HIS A 13 14.68 19.73 -4.86
C HIS A 13 13.72 19.57 -3.67
N THR A 14 12.94 20.61 -3.40
CA THR A 14 11.82 20.54 -2.46
C THR A 14 10.65 19.81 -3.12
N CYS A 15 10.32 18.64 -2.60
CA CYS A 15 9.16 17.88 -3.02
C CYS A 15 8.00 18.21 -2.08
N SER A 16 6.90 18.75 -2.62
CA SER A 16 5.64 18.91 -1.89
C SER A 16 4.94 17.56 -1.64
N ARG A 17 5.22 16.58 -2.49
CA ARG A 17 4.82 15.18 -2.35
C ARG A 17 6.02 14.31 -2.64
N LEU A 18 6.27 13.38 -1.75
CA LEU A 18 7.53 12.70 -1.62
C LEU A 18 7.38 11.37 -2.38
N PRO A 19 8.13 11.13 -3.47
CA PRO A 19 7.96 9.93 -4.27
C PRO A 19 8.26 8.71 -3.39
N LEU A 20 7.37 7.72 -3.36
CA LEU A 20 7.48 6.47 -2.57
C LEU A 20 7.29 6.58 -1.05
N CYS A 21 6.78 7.68 -0.51
CA CYS A 21 6.87 7.89 0.93
C CYS A 21 5.84 7.17 1.78
N ILE A 22 6.39 6.37 2.69
CA ILE A 22 5.84 6.12 4.02
C ILE A 22 5.31 7.47 4.53
N ALA A 23 4.00 7.62 4.69
CA ALA A 23 3.44 8.83 5.29
C ALA A 23 4.24 9.16 6.58
N PRO A 24 4.50 10.42 6.93
CA PRO A 24 5.22 10.77 8.16
C PRO A 24 4.56 10.23 9.45
N ARG A 25 3.35 9.68 9.36
CA ARG A 25 2.64 8.98 10.45
C ARG A 25 2.51 7.46 10.25
N ARG A 26 3.11 6.88 9.21
CA ARG A 26 3.23 5.43 9.02
C ARG A 26 4.50 4.96 9.70
N TRP A 27 4.33 4.11 10.69
CA TRP A 27 5.43 3.60 11.51
C TRP A 27 6.17 2.43 10.83
N TYR A 28 5.72 1.98 9.65
CA TYR A 28 6.19 0.77 8.99
C TYR A 28 6.31 0.96 7.47
N ASP A 29 7.38 0.41 6.90
CA ASP A 29 7.67 0.39 5.46
C ASP A 29 6.56 -0.33 4.67
N TRP A 30 6.33 0.11 3.44
CA TRP A 30 5.40 -0.51 2.50
C TRP A 30 5.74 -1.98 2.22
N SER A 31 7.02 -2.30 2.12
CA SER A 31 7.50 -3.67 1.93
C SER A 31 7.08 -4.59 3.08
N VAL A 32 7.18 -4.12 4.32
CA VAL A 32 6.76 -4.85 5.52
C VAL A 32 5.25 -5.10 5.52
N GLN A 33 4.47 -4.08 5.17
CA GLN A 33 3.01 -4.22 5.08
C GLN A 33 2.61 -5.17 3.95
N GLN A 34 3.29 -5.12 2.81
CA GLN A 34 3.05 -6.00 1.68
C GLN A 34 3.20 -7.47 2.06
N VAL A 35 4.25 -7.84 2.79
CA VAL A 35 4.44 -9.24 3.23
C VAL A 35 3.25 -9.73 4.05
N VAL A 36 2.79 -8.93 5.01
CA VAL A 36 1.61 -9.26 5.82
C VAL A 36 0.35 -9.37 4.97
N LEU A 37 0.13 -8.43 4.05
CA LEU A 37 -1.05 -8.43 3.20
C LEU A 37 -1.06 -9.63 2.24
N LEU A 38 0.09 -10.00 1.67
CA LEU A 38 0.21 -11.19 0.83
C LEU A 38 -0.12 -12.47 1.59
N LEU A 39 0.36 -12.62 2.83
CA LEU A 39 0.01 -13.77 3.68
C LEU A 39 -1.51 -13.83 3.92
N LEU A 40 -2.16 -12.70 4.21
CA LEU A 40 -3.60 -12.66 4.43
C LEU A 40 -4.39 -12.97 3.14
N LEU A 41 -3.96 -12.44 2.00
CA LEU A 41 -4.55 -12.71 0.69
C LEU A 41 -4.37 -14.18 0.24
N ALA A 42 -3.34 -14.86 0.75
CA ALA A 42 -3.14 -16.30 0.59
C ALA A 42 -4.01 -17.14 1.55
N GLY A 43 -4.88 -16.52 2.35
CA GLY A 43 -5.78 -17.21 3.28
C GLY A 43 -5.18 -17.53 4.65
N VAL A 44 -3.98 -17.04 4.96
CA VAL A 44 -3.35 -17.24 6.27
C VAL A 44 -4.16 -16.51 7.35
N SER A 45 -4.49 -17.21 8.43
CA SER A 45 -5.22 -16.61 9.56
C SER A 45 -4.42 -15.48 10.24
N LEU A 46 -5.13 -14.49 10.81
CA LEU A 46 -4.51 -13.41 11.59
C LEU A 46 -3.58 -13.92 12.70
N HIS A 47 -3.96 -15.04 13.34
CA HIS A 47 -3.15 -15.65 14.39
C HIS A 47 -1.84 -16.21 13.85
N HIS A 48 -1.90 -16.97 12.75
CA HIS A 48 -0.70 -17.53 12.13
C HIS A 48 0.21 -16.42 11.57
N CYS A 49 -0.36 -15.43 10.90
CA CYS A 49 0.38 -14.28 10.37
C CYS A 49 1.12 -13.52 11.50
N SER A 50 0.49 -13.33 12.66
CA SER A 50 1.12 -12.70 13.83
C SER A 50 2.31 -13.51 14.35
N ARG A 51 2.22 -14.85 14.35
CA ARG A 51 3.34 -15.71 14.75
C ARG A 51 4.49 -15.67 13.76
N CYS A 52 4.21 -15.65 12.46
CA CYS A 52 5.24 -15.66 11.41
C CYS A 52 5.96 -14.32 11.25
N THR A 53 5.26 -13.21 11.48
CA THR A 53 5.78 -11.86 11.20
C THR A 53 6.15 -11.09 12.47
N GLN A 54 5.85 -11.66 13.64
CA GLN A 54 6.03 -11.05 14.97
C GLN A 54 5.24 -9.74 15.20
N PHE A 55 4.46 -9.28 14.22
CA PHE A 55 3.56 -8.15 14.42
C PHE A 55 2.35 -8.54 15.25
N GLY A 56 1.90 -7.61 16.11
CA GLY A 56 0.69 -7.79 16.89
C GLY A 56 -0.55 -7.95 16.00
N ARG A 57 -1.46 -8.85 16.38
CA ARG A 57 -2.73 -9.10 15.66
C ARG A 57 -3.53 -7.83 15.38
N ARG A 58 -3.49 -6.84 16.28
CA ARG A 58 -4.17 -5.54 16.09
C ARG A 58 -3.57 -4.73 14.94
N THR A 59 -2.24 -4.75 14.78
CA THR A 59 -1.53 -4.07 13.69
C THR A 59 -1.85 -4.73 12.35
N ILE A 60 -1.77 -6.06 12.30
CA ILE A 60 -2.10 -6.85 11.10
C ILE A 60 -3.56 -6.61 10.69
N ARG A 61 -4.49 -6.69 11.64
CA ARG A 61 -5.91 -6.43 11.39
C ARG A 61 -6.12 -5.01 10.86
N ARG A 62 -5.46 -4.01 11.45
CA ARG A 62 -5.56 -2.62 10.98
C ARG A 62 -5.12 -2.47 9.53
N TRP A 63 -4.04 -3.12 9.09
CA TRP A 63 -3.60 -3.06 7.69
C TRP A 63 -4.58 -3.74 6.74
N ARG A 64 -5.11 -4.91 7.13
CA ARG A 64 -6.14 -5.61 6.36
C ARG A 64 -7.39 -4.75 6.20
N ASP A 65 -7.93 -4.26 7.31
CA ASP A 65 -9.18 -3.50 7.32
C ASP A 65 -9.02 -2.17 6.57
N TRP A 66 -7.83 -1.54 6.65
CA TRP A 66 -7.50 -0.36 5.84
C TRP A 66 -7.51 -0.65 4.34
N LEU A 67 -6.88 -1.76 3.91
CA LEU A 67 -6.85 -2.13 2.49
C LEU A 67 -8.27 -2.44 2.01
N ASP A 68 -9.03 -3.22 2.78
CA ASP A 68 -10.40 -3.62 2.46
C ASP A 68 -11.33 -2.41 2.32
N GLN A 69 -11.34 -1.51 3.30
CA GLN A 69 -12.18 -0.30 3.29
C GLN A 69 -11.89 0.65 2.12
N ARG A 70 -10.67 0.61 1.55
CA ARG A 70 -10.26 1.48 0.45
C ARG A 70 -10.19 0.76 -0.89
N SER A 71 -10.43 -0.56 -0.90
CA SER A 71 -10.19 -1.39 -2.07
C SER A 71 -11.02 -0.97 -3.27
N ASP A 72 -12.30 -0.64 -3.08
CA ASP A 72 -13.17 -0.24 -4.19
C ASP A 72 -12.62 0.98 -4.94
N VAL A 73 -12.22 2.01 -4.20
CA VAL A 73 -11.64 3.23 -4.77
C VAL A 73 -10.27 2.93 -5.38
N PHE A 74 -9.40 2.22 -4.66
CA PHE A 74 -8.06 1.91 -5.14
C PHE A 74 -8.06 1.06 -6.40
N VAL A 75 -8.88 0.00 -6.43
CA VAL A 75 -9.03 -0.89 -7.57
C VAL A 75 -9.55 -0.13 -8.79
N PHE A 76 -10.51 0.77 -8.61
CA PHE A 76 -11.01 1.61 -9.70
C PHE A 76 -9.87 2.42 -10.35
N HIS A 77 -9.10 3.16 -9.56
CA HIS A 77 -7.99 3.98 -10.07
C HIS A 77 -6.81 3.16 -10.61
N LEU A 78 -6.57 1.96 -10.08
CA LEU A 78 -5.53 1.05 -10.58
C LEU A 78 -5.93 0.45 -11.92
N ARG A 79 -7.19 0.00 -12.07
CA ARG A 79 -7.72 -0.54 -13.33
C ARG A 79 -7.77 0.51 -14.44
N SER A 80 -8.08 1.77 -14.10
CA SER A 80 -8.09 2.85 -15.09
C SER A 80 -6.69 3.19 -15.62
N ARG A 81 -5.64 2.95 -14.83
CA ARG A 81 -4.24 3.25 -15.22
C ARG A 81 -3.51 2.05 -15.81
N CYS A 82 -3.80 0.84 -15.35
CA CYS A 82 -3.11 -0.37 -15.76
C CYS A 82 -4.12 -1.34 -16.38
N ALA A 83 -4.21 -1.32 -17.71
CA ALA A 83 -5.16 -2.14 -18.46
C ALA A 83 -5.04 -3.65 -18.15
N ASP A 84 -3.84 -4.13 -17.84
CA ASP A 84 -3.59 -5.53 -17.48
C ASP A 84 -4.32 -5.95 -16.19
N LEU A 85 -4.54 -5.03 -15.24
CA LEU A 85 -5.26 -5.29 -13.98
C LEU A 85 -6.78 -5.44 -14.18
N GLY A 86 -7.31 -5.02 -15.33
CA GLY A 86 -8.72 -5.19 -15.68
C GLY A 86 -9.12 -6.65 -15.91
N ARG A 87 -8.14 -7.55 -16.10
CA ARG A 87 -8.36 -8.98 -16.36
C ARG A 87 -8.55 -9.81 -15.08
N GLU A 88 -8.23 -9.23 -13.92
CA GLU A 88 -8.30 -9.94 -12.65
C GLU A 88 -9.75 -10.12 -12.19
N PRO A 89 -10.16 -11.35 -11.81
CA PRO A 89 -11.56 -11.72 -11.62
C PRO A 89 -12.20 -11.10 -10.37
N ASP A 90 -11.40 -10.87 -9.33
CA ASP A 90 -11.84 -10.32 -8.06
C ASP A 90 -10.79 -9.39 -7.42
N THR A 91 -11.22 -8.65 -6.41
CA THR A 91 -10.37 -7.71 -5.67
C THR A 91 -9.15 -8.39 -5.02
N PRO A 92 -9.28 -9.56 -4.35
CA PRO A 92 -8.12 -10.28 -3.80
C PRO A 92 -7.10 -10.75 -4.84
N ALA A 93 -7.53 -11.24 -6.02
CA ALA A 93 -6.66 -11.59 -7.13
C ALA A 93 -5.93 -10.37 -7.68
N LEU A 94 -6.65 -9.26 -7.87
CA LEU A 94 -6.06 -8.01 -8.29
C LEU A 94 -4.97 -7.53 -7.32
N TRP A 95 -5.25 -7.53 -6.02
CA TRP A 95 -4.23 -7.14 -5.04
C TRP A 95 -3.02 -8.06 -5.06
N ARG A 96 -3.18 -9.37 -5.21
CA ARG A 96 -2.04 -10.29 -5.38
C ARG A 96 -1.23 -9.93 -6.63
N SER A 97 -1.90 -9.67 -7.75
CA SER A 97 -1.29 -9.27 -9.02
C SER A 97 -0.48 -7.97 -8.87
N VAL A 98 -1.08 -6.93 -8.29
CA VAL A 98 -0.44 -5.64 -8.02
C VAL A 98 0.77 -5.77 -7.09
N LEU A 99 0.61 -6.48 -5.97
CA LEU A 99 1.67 -6.66 -4.97
C LEU A 99 2.85 -7.46 -5.53
N ASN A 100 2.61 -8.41 -6.42
CA ASN A 100 3.66 -9.20 -7.07
C ASN A 100 4.32 -8.46 -8.24
N ALA A 101 3.55 -7.69 -9.03
CA ALA A 101 4.05 -7.05 -10.25
C ALA A 101 4.81 -5.74 -9.98
N MET A 102 4.30 -4.87 -9.11
CA MET A 102 4.90 -3.55 -8.83
C MET A 102 5.18 -3.30 -7.35
N GLY A 103 4.50 -4.02 -6.46
CA GLY A 103 4.61 -3.83 -5.02
C GLY A 103 3.74 -2.70 -4.47
N LEU A 104 3.47 -2.78 -3.17
CA LEU A 104 2.54 -1.90 -2.46
C LEU A 104 3.01 -0.44 -2.50
N GLY A 105 4.30 -0.18 -2.29
CA GLY A 105 4.82 1.20 -2.28
C GLY A 105 4.62 1.90 -3.62
N VAL A 106 4.87 1.19 -4.73
CA VAL A 106 4.67 1.73 -6.09
C VAL A 106 3.18 1.90 -6.38
N ALA A 107 2.34 0.92 -6.04
CA ALA A 107 0.89 1.03 -6.19
C ALA A 107 0.33 2.24 -5.44
N MET A 108 0.82 2.50 -4.23
CA MET A 108 0.40 3.64 -3.42
C MET A 108 0.90 4.97 -3.98
N ALA A 109 2.08 5.00 -4.60
CA ALA A 109 2.57 6.18 -5.33
C ALA A 109 1.74 6.48 -6.58
N TRP A 110 1.24 5.46 -7.29
CA TRP A 110 0.28 5.65 -8.38
C TRP A 110 -1.05 6.21 -7.89
N LEU A 111 -1.56 5.69 -6.76
CA LEU A 111 -2.81 6.15 -6.17
C LEU A 111 -2.70 7.57 -5.59
N ASP A 112 -1.56 7.96 -5.03
CA ASP A 112 -1.32 9.29 -4.46
C ASP A 112 -1.38 10.42 -5.51
N GLN A 113 -1.35 10.09 -6.80
CA GLN A 113 -1.54 11.07 -7.87
C GLN A 113 -2.97 11.66 -7.87
N ASP A 114 -3.98 10.83 -7.59
CA ASP A 114 -5.40 11.22 -7.61
C ASP A 114 -6.07 11.22 -6.23
N LEU A 115 -5.52 10.47 -5.28
CA LEU A 115 -6.13 10.20 -3.98
C LEU A 115 -5.19 10.63 -2.86
N ILE A 116 -5.76 10.90 -1.68
CA ILE A 116 -4.97 11.00 -0.46
C ILE A 116 -4.76 9.59 0.08
N VAL A 117 -3.51 9.11 0.09
CA VAL A 117 -3.13 7.80 0.62
C VAL A 117 -2.43 7.96 1.98
N PRO A 118 -3.16 8.01 3.12
CA PRO A 118 -2.55 8.00 4.44
C PRO A 118 -2.06 6.61 4.86
#